data_AF-A0A7H4MC09-F1
#
_entry.id   AF-A0A7H4MC09-F1
#
_cell.length_a   1.000
_cell.length_b   1.000
_cell.length_c   1.000
_cell.angle_alpha   90.00
_cell.angle_beta   90.00
_cell.angle_gamma   90.00
#
_symmetry.space_group_name_H-M   'P 1'
#
loop_
_entity.id
_entity.type
_entity.pdbx_description
1 polymer ?
#
loop_
_entity_poly.entity_id
_entity_poly.type
_entity_poly.pdbx_seq_one_letter_code
_entity_poly.pdbx_strand_id
1 'polypeptide(L)'
;MEETVLLDVQRIQTSEQSSIILHSVRAVDLVNHLVPELHLLDSHSEPYNVQKTVVNCLYAGQQLARERRVVLPLLPESLYLLGGMVIAAGKTIEKKEVITHNRLCEEAGRLLKDEAVWESIDIIRSVALPVYRRLVKEQRTHVASLLQALLHILAWRSESGWARDQAQRILWAGACSERQASIR
;
A
#
# COMPACT_ATOMS: atom_id res chain seq x y z
N MET A 1 -23.38 24.07 6.78
CA MET A 1 -22.65 24.76 5.69
C MET A 1 -21.29 24.08 5.62
N GLU A 2 -21.16 23.07 4.76
CA GLU A 2 -19.94 22.28 4.61
C GLU A 2 -18.90 23.14 3.91
N GLU A 3 -17.87 23.57 4.65
CA GLU A 3 -16.68 24.17 4.06
C GLU A 3 -15.91 23.06 3.33
N THR A 4 -16.26 22.84 2.07
CA THR A 4 -15.37 22.16 1.12
C THR A 4 -14.13 23.04 0.95
N VAL A 5 -13.11 22.79 1.76
CA VAL A 5 -11.78 23.35 1.56
C VAL A 5 -11.28 22.83 0.22
N LEU A 6 -11.37 23.67 -0.81
CA LEU A 6 -10.71 23.48 -2.09
C LEU A 6 -9.20 23.46 -1.83
N LEU A 7 -8.66 22.27 -1.62
CA LEU A 7 -7.23 22.05 -1.43
C LEU A 7 -6.51 22.20 -2.77
N ASP A 8 -5.70 23.25 -2.85
CA ASP A 8 -4.93 23.64 -4.02
C ASP A 8 -3.75 22.66 -4.25
N VAL A 9 -3.80 21.96 -5.37
CA VAL A 9 -2.82 20.95 -5.80
C VAL A 9 -1.44 21.58 -6.10
N GLN A 10 -1.34 22.90 -6.16
CA GLN A 10 -0.11 23.66 -6.42
C GLN A 10 0.92 23.68 -5.26
N ARG A 11 0.64 23.01 -4.13
CA ARG A 11 1.52 23.02 -2.94
C ARG A 11 2.55 21.89 -2.83
N ILE A 12 2.81 21.16 -3.92
CA ILE A 12 3.91 20.17 -3.94
C ILE A 12 5.24 20.95 -4.00
N GLN A 13 5.98 20.94 -2.90
CA GLN A 13 7.17 21.79 -2.69
C GLN A 13 8.49 21.02 -2.75
N THR A 14 8.48 19.69 -2.60
CA THR A 14 9.70 18.89 -2.51
C THR A 14 9.71 17.68 -3.44
N SER A 15 10.91 17.24 -3.83
CA SER A 15 11.11 16.03 -4.65
C SER A 15 10.55 14.77 -3.97
N GLU A 16 10.62 14.69 -2.64
CA GLU A 16 10.07 13.59 -1.84
C GLU A 16 8.53 13.53 -1.92
N GLN A 17 7.86 14.68 -1.84
CA GLN A 17 6.40 14.75 -1.97
C GLN A 17 5.96 14.28 -3.36
N SER A 18 6.64 14.74 -4.42
CA SER A 18 6.38 14.30 -5.79
C SER A 18 6.59 12.80 -5.96
N SER A 19 7.64 12.23 -5.35
CA SER A 19 7.91 10.79 -5.39
C SER A 19 6.80 9.97 -4.73
N ILE A 20 6.35 10.37 -3.53
CA ILE A 20 5.24 9.68 -2.84
C ILE A 20 3.96 9.72 -3.67
N ILE A 21 3.62 10.88 -4.24
CA ILE A 21 2.42 11.03 -5.06
C ILE A 21 2.51 10.11 -6.27
N LEU A 22 3.62 10.16 -7.00
CA LEU A 22 3.85 9.34 -8.20
C LEU A 22 3.77 7.85 -7.89
N HIS A 23 4.44 7.38 -6.83
CA HIS A 23 4.44 5.97 -6.47
C HIS A 23 3.08 5.49 -5.97
N SER A 24 2.33 6.33 -5.24
CA SER A 24 0.99 5.97 -4.76
C SER A 24 -0.01 5.86 -5.91
N VAL A 25 0.02 6.79 -6.86
CA VAL A 25 -0.84 6.73 -8.06
C VAL A 25 -0.51 5.48 -8.88
N ARG A 26 0.78 5.23 -9.15
CA ARG A 26 1.21 4.02 -9.88
C ARG A 26 0.82 2.73 -9.17
N ALA A 27 0.85 2.70 -7.84
CA ALA A 27 0.43 1.53 -7.07
C ALA A 27 -1.06 1.24 -7.26
N VAL A 28 -1.90 2.29 -7.25
CA VAL A 28 -3.34 2.14 -7.49
C VAL A 28 -3.62 1.73 -8.94
N ASP A 29 -2.93 2.33 -9.92
CA ASP A 29 -3.06 1.92 -11.33
C ASP A 29 -2.70 0.44 -11.53
N LEU A 30 -1.65 -0.03 -10.85
CA LEU A 30 -1.23 -1.43 -10.88
C LEU A 30 -2.29 -2.35 -10.24
N VAL A 31 -2.88 -1.96 -9.12
CA VAL A 31 -3.98 -2.73 -8.50
C VAL A 31 -5.20 -2.75 -9.41
N ASN A 32 -5.59 -1.61 -9.97
CA ASN A 32 -6.71 -1.51 -10.90
C ASN A 32 -6.50 -2.34 -12.17
N HIS A 33 -5.26 -2.49 -12.62
CA HIS A 33 -4.92 -3.40 -13.72
C HIS A 33 -5.05 -4.87 -13.32
N LEU A 34 -4.70 -5.23 -12.08
CA LEU A 34 -4.72 -6.61 -11.59
C LEU A 34 -6.11 -7.09 -11.16
N VAL A 35 -6.98 -6.20 -10.66
CA VAL A 35 -8.30 -6.56 -10.13
C VAL A 35 -9.18 -7.31 -11.15
N PRO A 36 -9.33 -6.86 -12.41
CA PRO A 36 -10.13 -7.57 -13.42
C PRO A 36 -9.56 -8.94 -13.76
N GLU A 37 -8.23 -9.05 -13.88
CA GLU A 37 -7.53 -10.30 -14.24
C GLU A 37 -7.63 -11.37 -13.16
N LEU A 38 -7.75 -10.95 -11.90
CA LEU A 38 -7.74 -11.85 -10.75
C LEU A 38 -9.15 -12.10 -10.19
N HIS A 39 -10.19 -11.45 -10.72
CA HIS A 39 -11.57 -11.50 -10.22
C HIS A 39 -11.67 -11.29 -8.70
N LEU A 40 -10.77 -10.48 -8.11
CA LEU A 40 -10.61 -10.39 -6.66
C LEU A 40 -11.64 -9.50 -5.96
N LEU A 41 -12.25 -8.56 -6.68
CA LEU A 41 -13.22 -7.60 -6.15
C LEU A 41 -14.27 -7.30 -7.22
N ASP A 42 -15.54 -7.20 -6.82
CA ASP A 42 -16.57 -6.65 -7.69
C ASP A 42 -16.18 -5.22 -8.07
N SER A 43 -15.87 -5.02 -9.34
CA SER A 43 -15.32 -3.78 -9.89
C SER A 43 -16.41 -2.70 -9.97
N HIS A 44 -16.88 -2.23 -8.81
CA HIS A 44 -17.72 -1.06 -8.68
C HIS A 44 -16.93 0.04 -7.98
N SER A 45 -15.83 0.46 -8.62
CA SER A 45 -15.10 1.64 -8.17
C SER A 45 -15.66 2.84 -8.91
N GLU A 46 -16.27 3.79 -8.19
CA GLU A 46 -16.56 5.11 -8.75
C GLU A 46 -15.27 5.73 -9.33
N PRO A 47 -15.37 6.55 -10.40
CA PRO A 47 -14.21 7.24 -10.96
C PRO A 47 -13.72 8.30 -9.97
N TYR A 48 -12.84 7.89 -9.06
CA TYR A 48 -12.27 8.76 -8.05
C TYR A 48 -10.89 9.28 -8.48
N ASN A 49 -10.62 10.57 -8.23
CA ASN A 49 -9.34 11.17 -8.58
C ASN A 49 -8.28 10.78 -7.55
N VAL A 50 -7.63 9.63 -7.78
CA VAL A 50 -6.58 9.06 -6.91
C VAL A 50 -5.49 10.08 -6.63
N GLN A 51 -5.02 10.82 -7.64
CA GLN A 51 -3.97 11.82 -7.46
C GLN A 51 -4.39 12.91 -6.48
N LYS A 52 -5.57 13.50 -6.66
CA LYS A 52 -6.12 14.53 -5.76
C LYS A 52 -6.24 14.00 -4.33
N THR A 53 -6.63 12.75 -4.18
CA THR A 53 -6.78 12.07 -2.89
C THR A 53 -5.46 11.91 -2.18
N VAL A 54 -4.47 11.37 -2.88
CA VAL A 54 -3.12 11.19 -2.34
C VAL A 54 -2.53 12.55 -1.94
N VAL A 55 -2.73 13.59 -2.73
CA VAL A 55 -2.32 14.97 -2.39
C VAL A 55 -3.02 15.45 -1.12
N ASN A 56 -4.34 15.26 -1.00
CA ASN A 56 -5.10 15.64 0.19
C ASN A 56 -4.64 14.90 1.45
N CYS A 57 -4.40 13.59 1.35
CA CYS A 57 -3.85 12.78 2.43
C CYS A 57 -2.48 13.28 2.87
N LEU A 58 -1.60 13.57 1.91
CA LEU A 58 -0.24 14.05 2.19
C LEU A 58 -0.28 15.38 2.93
N TYR A 59 -1.11 16.31 2.45
CA TYR A 59 -1.29 17.62 3.06
C TYR A 59 -1.94 17.54 4.45
N ALA A 60 -2.92 16.64 4.64
CA ALA A 60 -3.50 16.37 5.95
C ALA A 60 -2.43 15.91 6.96
N GLY A 61 -1.51 15.03 6.53
CA GLY A 61 -0.36 14.61 7.33
C GLY A 61 0.54 15.77 7.76
N GLN A 62 0.87 16.67 6.83
CA GLN A 62 1.68 17.85 7.13
C GLN A 62 0.99 18.79 8.12
N GLN A 63 -0.31 19.00 7.97
CA GLN A 63 -1.06 19.83 8.91
C GLN A 63 -1.14 19.20 10.31
N LEU A 64 -1.26 17.87 10.41
CA LEU A 64 -1.20 17.15 11.68
C LEU A 64 0.16 17.30 12.38
N ALA A 65 1.26 17.30 11.61
CA ALA A 65 2.59 17.57 12.16
C ALA A 65 2.72 19.00 12.73
N ARG A 66 1.99 19.96 12.16
CA ARG A 66 1.93 21.37 12.62
C ARG A 66 0.91 21.61 13.73
N GLU A 67 0.36 20.55 14.32
CA GLU A 67 -0.67 20.60 15.39
C GLU A 67 -1.92 21.40 15.02
N ARG A 68 -2.22 21.51 13.72
CA ARG A 68 -3.43 22.17 13.25
C ARG A 68 -4.63 21.22 13.41
N ARG A 69 -5.82 21.77 13.59
CA ARG A 69 -7.06 20.99 13.45
C ARG A 69 -7.18 20.57 11.99
N VAL A 70 -7.26 19.27 11.75
CA VAL A 70 -7.36 18.70 10.40
C VAL A 70 -8.61 17.85 10.32
N VAL A 71 -9.41 18.10 9.28
CA VAL A 71 -10.42 17.14 8.84
C VAL A 71 -9.73 16.15 7.92
N LEU A 72 -9.68 14.89 8.34
CA LEU A 72 -9.13 13.83 7.49
C LEU A 72 -10.04 13.65 6.28
N PRO A 73 -9.47 13.45 5.07
CA PRO A 73 -10.27 13.18 3.90
C PRO A 73 -11.08 11.90 4.12
N LEU A 74 -12.37 11.94 3.76
CA LEU A 74 -13.19 10.74 3.65
C LEU A 74 -12.64 9.91 2.49
N LEU A 75 -12.19 8.70 2.80
CA LEU A 75 -11.59 7.78 1.83
C LEU A 75 -12.54 6.62 1.57
N PRO A 76 -12.67 6.18 0.30
CA PRO A 76 -13.31 4.89 0.03
C PRO A 76 -12.49 3.78 0.70
N GLU A 77 -13.17 2.69 1.04
CA GLU A 77 -12.56 1.55 1.75
C GLU A 77 -11.30 1.04 1.06
N SER A 78 -11.32 0.97 -0.28
CA SER A 78 -10.19 0.53 -1.11
C SER A 78 -8.93 1.41 -1.00
N LEU A 79 -9.07 2.68 -0.59
CA LEU A 79 -7.97 3.62 -0.43
C LEU A 79 -7.68 3.94 1.04
N TYR A 80 -8.44 3.38 1.99
CA TYR A 80 -8.35 3.73 3.40
C TYR A 80 -6.94 3.51 3.96
N LEU A 81 -6.38 2.32 3.75
CA LEU A 81 -5.03 1.98 4.19
C LEU A 81 -3.94 2.81 3.48
N LEU A 82 -4.06 2.96 2.15
CA LEU A 82 -3.12 3.76 1.36
C LEU A 82 -3.13 5.22 1.83
N GLY A 83 -4.31 5.81 2.01
CA GLY A 83 -4.45 7.17 2.49
C GLY A 83 -3.87 7.37 3.89
N GLY A 84 -4.08 6.42 4.81
CA GLY A 84 -3.43 6.43 6.12
C GLY A 84 -1.91 6.43 6.04
N MET A 85 -1.33 5.61 5.16
CA MET A 85 0.12 5.57 4.90
C MET A 85 0.64 6.89 4.33
N VAL A 86 -0.11 7.51 3.42
CA VAL A 86 0.25 8.80 2.82
C VAL A 86 0.16 9.94 3.85
N ILE A 87 -0.84 9.93 4.73
CA ILE A 87 -0.93 10.88 5.87
C ILE A 87 0.28 10.70 6.79
N ALA A 88 0.63 9.47 7.16
CA ALA A 88 1.81 9.17 7.96
C ALA A 88 3.10 9.69 7.30
N ALA A 89 3.24 9.51 5.98
CA ALA A 89 4.38 10.03 5.23
C ALA A 89 4.43 11.57 5.22
N GLY A 90 3.30 12.23 5.00
CA GLY A 90 3.20 13.69 5.03
C GLY A 90 3.60 14.26 6.40
N LYS A 91 3.16 13.61 7.49
CA LYS A 91 3.54 13.98 8.85
C LYS A 91 5.04 13.82 9.09
N THR A 92 5.62 12.71 8.61
CA THR A 92 7.06 12.41 8.76
C THR A 92 7.93 13.41 8.00
N ILE A 93 7.53 13.75 6.76
CA ILE A 93 8.21 14.77 5.94
C ILE A 93 8.21 16.13 6.64
N GLU A 94 7.05 16.56 7.14
CA GLU A 94 6.92 17.86 7.77
C GLU A 94 7.78 17.96 9.04
N LYS A 95 7.89 16.87 9.80
CA LYS A 95 8.78 16.77 10.96
C LYS A 95 10.26 16.62 10.60
N LYS A 96 10.60 16.53 9.31
CA LYS A 96 11.96 16.26 8.80
C LYS A 96 12.56 14.97 9.36
N GLU A 97 11.71 13.96 9.55
CA GLU A 97 12.11 12.65 10.04
C GLU A 97 12.44 11.72 8.87
N VAL A 98 13.29 10.72 9.13
CA VAL A 98 13.62 9.70 8.12
C VAL A 98 12.41 8.80 7.86
N ILE A 99 12.01 8.71 6.60
CA ILE A 99 10.95 7.83 6.14
C ILE A 99 11.46 6.39 6.12
N THR A 100 10.93 5.56 7.03
CA THR A 100 11.17 4.12 7.04
C THR A 100 9.84 3.38 7.02
N HIS A 101 9.84 2.17 6.45
CA HIS A 101 8.62 1.36 6.39
C HIS A 101 7.99 1.12 7.76
N ASN A 102 8.80 0.74 8.76
CA ASN A 102 8.30 0.46 10.11
C ASN A 102 7.64 1.69 10.74
N ARG A 103 8.26 2.86 10.62
CA ARG A 103 7.70 4.12 11.12
C ARG A 103 6.41 4.50 10.40
N LEU A 104 6.36 4.38 9.07
CA LEU A 104 5.15 4.65 8.31
C LEU A 104 4.00 3.74 8.76
N CYS A 105 4.27 2.45 8.92
CA CYS A 105 3.30 1.49 9.41
C CYS A 105 2.82 1.78 10.84
N GLU A 106 3.73 2.06 11.77
CA GLU A 106 3.36 2.42 13.14
C GLU A 106 2.50 3.69 13.18
N GLU A 107 2.90 4.72 12.44
CA GLU A 107 2.20 5.99 12.43
C GLU A 107 0.84 5.88 11.74
N ALA A 108 0.74 5.16 10.63
CA ALA A 108 -0.53 4.87 9.97
C ALA A 108 -1.48 4.09 10.89
N GLY A 109 -0.99 3.06 11.59
CA GLY A 109 -1.80 2.32 12.56
C GLY A 109 -2.29 3.20 13.72
N ARG A 110 -1.45 4.10 14.24
CA ARG A 110 -1.84 5.07 15.28
C ARG A 110 -2.87 6.08 14.79
N LEU A 111 -2.80 6.47 13.52
CA LEU A 111 -3.72 7.43 12.91
C LEU A 111 -5.10 6.82 12.67
N LEU A 112 -5.14 5.59 12.14
CA LEU A 112 -6.38 4.93 11.76
C LEU A 112 -7.10 4.28 12.95
N LYS A 113 -6.37 3.86 14.00
CA LYS A 113 -6.92 3.31 15.26
C LYS A 113 -7.92 2.14 15.07
N ASP A 114 -7.75 1.39 13.99
CA ASP A 114 -8.60 0.26 13.63
C ASP A 114 -7.79 -1.04 13.77
N GLU A 115 -8.35 -2.03 14.47
CA GLU A 115 -7.71 -3.34 14.68
C GLU A 115 -7.48 -4.09 13.36
N ALA A 116 -8.41 -4.03 12.41
CA ALA A 116 -8.28 -4.68 11.10
C ALA A 116 -7.13 -4.06 10.27
N VAL A 117 -6.92 -2.74 10.44
CA VAL A 117 -5.78 -2.04 9.86
C VAL A 117 -4.48 -2.50 10.49
N TRP A 118 -4.43 -2.67 11.82
CA TRP A 118 -3.22 -3.15 12.50
C TRP A 118 -2.84 -4.57 12.05
N GLU A 119 -3.81 -5.46 11.89
CA GLU A 119 -3.58 -6.79 11.34
C GLU A 119 -3.03 -6.71 9.91
N SER A 120 -3.64 -5.88 9.05
CA SER A 120 -3.16 -5.67 7.68
C SER A 120 -1.73 -5.13 7.63
N ILE A 121 -1.40 -4.18 8.52
CA ILE A 121 -0.06 -3.62 8.66
C ILE A 121 0.94 -4.69 9.10
N ASP A 122 0.56 -5.56 10.02
CA ASP A 122 1.43 -6.64 10.48
C ASP A 122 1.72 -7.65 9.37
N ILE A 123 0.71 -8.02 8.58
CA ILE A 123 0.87 -8.87 7.39
C ILE A 123 1.80 -8.23 6.36
N ILE A 124 1.64 -6.94 6.09
CA ILE A 124 2.51 -6.21 5.16
C ILE A 124 3.96 -6.24 5.66
N ARG A 125 4.18 -5.97 6.95
CA ARG A 125 5.51 -5.87 7.55
C ARG A 125 6.22 -7.21 7.63
N SER A 126 5.49 -8.27 7.99
CA SER A 126 6.06 -9.59 8.29
C SER A 126 6.14 -10.51 7.07
N VAL A 127 5.23 -10.38 6.11
CA VAL A 127 5.12 -11.32 4.97
C VAL A 127 5.30 -10.61 3.64
N ALA A 128 4.43 -9.65 3.32
CA ALA A 128 4.33 -9.12 1.96
C ALA A 128 5.59 -8.35 1.54
N LEU A 129 6.07 -7.45 2.40
CA LEU A 129 7.18 -6.57 2.09
C LEU A 129 8.53 -7.30 1.99
N PRO A 130 8.89 -8.24 2.89
CA PRO A 130 10.12 -9.03 2.75
C PRO A 130 10.17 -9.78 1.42
N VAL A 131 9.06 -10.45 1.04
CA VAL A 131 8.95 -11.18 -0.23
C VAL A 131 9.08 -10.23 -1.41
N TYR A 132 8.30 -9.16 -1.43
CA TYR A 132 8.31 -8.18 -2.52
C TYR A 132 9.69 -7.55 -2.71
N ARG A 133 10.35 -7.13 -1.62
CA ARG A 133 11.70 -6.55 -1.68
C ARG A 133 12.74 -7.53 -2.19
N ARG A 134 12.64 -8.81 -1.83
CA ARG A 134 13.54 -9.84 -2.33
C ARG A 134 13.37 -10.00 -3.85
N LEU A 135 12.13 -10.17 -4.32
CA LEU A 135 11.84 -10.42 -5.74
C LEU A 135 12.19 -9.23 -6.64
N VAL A 136 11.98 -8.00 -6.16
CA VAL A 136 12.42 -6.79 -6.88
C VAL A 136 13.94 -6.73 -6.98
N LYS A 137 14.69 -7.13 -5.93
CA LYS A 137 16.16 -7.23 -6.01
C LYS A 137 16.62 -8.30 -7.01
N GLU A 138 15.84 -9.35 -7.17
CA GLU A 138 16.03 -10.41 -8.18
C GLU A 138 15.55 -9.98 -9.58
N GLN A 139 15.22 -8.70 -9.78
CA GLN A 139 14.77 -8.13 -11.06
C GLN A 139 13.49 -8.77 -11.62
N ARG A 140 12.66 -9.36 -10.76
CA ARG A 140 11.32 -9.81 -11.14
C ARG A 140 10.41 -8.61 -11.43
N THR A 141 9.43 -8.80 -12.30
CA THR A 141 8.45 -7.74 -12.59
C THR A 141 7.63 -7.41 -11.34
N HIS A 142 7.11 -6.18 -11.25
CA HIS A 142 6.27 -5.75 -10.14
C HIS A 142 5.01 -6.63 -10.01
N VAL A 143 4.39 -6.98 -11.13
CA VAL A 143 3.22 -7.88 -11.18
C VAL A 143 3.57 -9.25 -10.58
N ALA A 144 4.64 -9.90 -11.05
CA ALA A 144 5.04 -11.20 -10.52
C ALA A 144 5.38 -11.14 -9.02
N SER A 145 6.04 -10.05 -8.60
CA SER A 145 6.40 -9.83 -7.19
C SER A 145 5.17 -9.66 -6.30
N LEU A 146 4.12 -8.97 -6.77
CA LEU A 146 2.86 -8.82 -6.05
C LEU A 146 2.09 -10.13 -5.97
N LEU A 147 1.96 -10.86 -7.09
CA LEU A 147 1.29 -12.16 -7.10
C LEU A 147 1.96 -13.15 -6.15
N GLN A 148 3.29 -13.15 -6.10
CA GLN A 148 4.04 -14.00 -5.19
C GLN A 148 3.87 -13.55 -3.73
N ALA A 149 3.86 -12.25 -3.45
CA ALA A 149 3.53 -11.74 -2.12
C ALA A 149 2.11 -12.14 -1.68
N LEU A 150 1.12 -12.06 -2.58
CA LEU A 150 -0.26 -12.51 -2.33
C LEU A 150 -0.32 -14.02 -2.04
N LEU A 151 0.38 -14.84 -2.81
CA LEU A 151 0.48 -16.29 -2.55
C LEU A 151 1.07 -16.57 -1.16
N HIS A 152 2.09 -15.83 -0.74
CA HIS A 152 2.66 -15.95 0.60
C HIS A 152 1.66 -15.54 1.69
N ILE A 153 0.89 -14.46 1.50
CA ILE A 153 -0.17 -14.07 2.43
C ILE A 153 -1.23 -15.18 2.53
N LEU A 154 -1.69 -15.71 1.40
CA LEU A 154 -2.68 -16.79 1.35
C LEU A 154 -2.18 -18.04 2.06
N ALA A 155 -0.94 -18.45 1.81
CA ALA A 155 -0.33 -19.64 2.40
C ALA A 155 -0.27 -19.60 3.93
N TRP A 156 -0.13 -18.41 4.54
CA TRP A 156 0.01 -18.24 5.98
C TRP A 156 -1.26 -17.79 6.71
N ARG A 157 -2.07 -16.94 6.09
CA ARG A 157 -3.16 -16.23 6.78
C ARG A 157 -4.55 -16.54 6.24
N SER A 158 -4.69 -17.30 5.16
CA SER A 158 -6.02 -17.67 4.69
C SER A 158 -6.75 -18.52 5.74
N GLU A 159 -8.00 -18.18 6.00
CA GLU A 159 -8.91 -18.97 6.84
C GLU A 159 -9.27 -20.31 6.16
N SER A 160 -9.26 -20.35 4.82
CA SER A 160 -9.52 -21.55 4.04
C SER A 160 -8.29 -22.47 4.02
N GLY A 161 -8.40 -23.63 4.67
CA GLY A 161 -7.36 -24.66 4.64
C GLY A 161 -7.00 -25.10 3.22
N TRP A 162 -8.00 -25.24 2.34
CA TRP A 162 -7.76 -25.57 0.94
C TRP A 162 -6.94 -24.48 0.23
N ALA A 163 -7.28 -23.20 0.43
CA ALA A 163 -6.55 -22.10 -0.19
C ALA A 163 -5.09 -22.02 0.29
N ARG A 164 -4.85 -22.28 1.59
CA ARG A 164 -3.50 -22.40 2.13
C ARG A 164 -2.71 -23.51 1.43
N ASP A 165 -3.29 -24.71 1.33
CA ASP A 165 -2.62 -25.86 0.71
C ASP A 165 -2.31 -25.61 -0.77
N GLN A 166 -3.24 -25.01 -1.52
CA GLN A 166 -2.98 -24.66 -2.93
C GLN A 166 -1.89 -23.61 -3.06
N ALA A 167 -1.92 -22.55 -2.24
CA ALA A 167 -0.89 -21.51 -2.26
C ALA A 167 0.49 -22.09 -1.95
N GLN A 168 0.60 -22.97 -0.95
CA GLN A 168 1.85 -23.66 -0.61
C GLN A 168 2.36 -24.53 -1.77
N ARG A 169 1.48 -25.29 -2.42
CA ARG A 169 1.84 -26.12 -3.59
C ARG A 169 2.39 -25.27 -4.74
N ILE A 170 1.74 -24.15 -5.06
CA ILE A 170 2.19 -23.24 -6.12
C ILE A 170 3.56 -22.64 -5.78
N LEU A 171 3.76 -22.20 -4.54
CA LEU A 171 5.05 -21.68 -4.07
C LEU A 171 6.17 -22.73 -4.17
N TRP A 172 5.89 -23.99 -3.83
CA TRP A 172 6.87 -25.08 -3.93
C TRP A 172 7.15 -25.51 -5.37
N ALA A 173 6.16 -25.48 -6.25
CA ALA A 173 6.34 -25.75 -7.67
C ALA A 173 7.26 -24.71 -8.33
N GLY A 174 7.11 -23.43 -8.00
CA GLY A 174 8.01 -22.36 -8.45
C GLY A 174 9.45 -22.57 -7.98
N ALA A 175 9.65 -22.96 -6.72
CA ALA A 175 10.98 -23.23 -6.15
C ALA A 175 11.66 -24.47 -6.79
N CYS A 176 10.89 -25.46 -7.24
CA CYS A 176 11.44 -26.64 -7.94
C CYS A 176 11.90 -26.30 -9.36
N SER A 177 11.19 -25.41 -10.07
CA SER A 177 11.57 -24.95 -11.40
C SER A 177 12.86 -24.10 -11.38
N GLU A 178 13.01 -23.23 -10.37
CA GLU A 178 14.22 -22.41 -10.19
C GLU A 178 15.47 -23.26 -9.89
N ARG A 179 15.35 -24.37 -9.14
CA ARG A 179 16.50 -25.28 -8.91
C ARG A 179 16.93 -26.04 -10.16
N GLN A 180 16.03 -26.31 -11.09
CA GLN A 180 16.39 -27.01 -12.34
C GLN A 180 17.07 -26.08 -13.34
N ALA A 181 16.82 -24.77 -13.29
CA ALA A 181 17.51 -23.78 -14.12
C ALA A 181 18.95 -23.47 -13.65
N SER A 182 19.31 -23.80 -12.41
CA SER A 182 20.67 -23.62 -11.89
C SER A 182 21.56 -24.86 -12.02
N ILE A 183 21.05 -25.97 -12.58
CA ILE A 183 21.79 -27.24 -12.79
C ILE A 183 21.93 -27.56 -14.30
N ARG A 184 21.87 -26.55 -15.17
CA ARG A 184 22.18 -26.70 -16.60
C ARG A 184 23.18 -25.65 -17.06
#